data_AF-A0A7W1V3U6-F1
#
_entry.id   AF-A0A7W1V3U6-F1
#
_cell.length_a   1.000
_cell.length_b   1.000
_cell.length_c   1.000
_cell.angle_alpha   90.00
_cell.angle_beta   90.00
_cell.angle_gamma   90.00
#
_symmetry.space_group_name_H-M   'P 1'
#
loop_
_entity.id
_entity.type
_entity.pdbx_description
1 polymer ?
#
loop_
_entity_poly.entity_id
_entity_poly.type
_entity_poly.pdbx_seq_one_letter_code
_entity_poly.pdbx_strand_id
1 'polypeptide(L)'
;MMDVGLPEFMVLAIVAIFVFGPDRLPEVARQAAKLLRSARTTLSSARSQLSDELGPEFSNMDLSDLNPRSLVKKHLLDDLDDETPARPGHRPLAEGELAPYDEDAT
;
A
#
# COMPACT_ATOMS: atom_id res chain seq x y z
N MET A 1 -2.59 -13.21 6.44
CA MET A 1 -1.48 -12.37 6.94
C MET A 1 -0.28 -12.62 6.04
N MET A 2 0.15 -11.61 5.28
CA MET A 2 1.44 -11.66 4.58
C MET A 2 2.51 -11.15 5.55
N ASP A 3 3.05 -12.07 6.35
CA ASP A 3 4.26 -11.82 7.13
C ASP A 3 5.44 -11.77 6.15
N VAL A 4 5.68 -10.59 5.56
CA VAL A 4 6.84 -10.39 4.68
C VAL A 4 8.03 -10.00 5.55
N GLY A 5 8.75 -11.03 5.99
CA GLY A 5 10.00 -10.89 6.70
C GLY A 5 11.21 -10.84 5.77
N LEU A 6 12.38 -10.70 6.39
CA LEU A 6 13.67 -10.76 5.71
C LEU A 6 13.88 -12.09 4.94
N PRO A 7 13.45 -13.27 5.44
CA PRO A 7 13.51 -14.53 4.70
C PRO A 7 12.69 -14.53 3.40
N GLU A 8 11.47 -14.00 3.43
CA GLU A 8 10.54 -13.96 2.29
C GLU A 8 11.08 -13.06 1.17
N PHE A 9 11.67 -11.91 1.53
CA PHE A 9 12.39 -11.06 0.58
C PHE A 9 13.56 -11.79 -0.08
N MET A 10 14.27 -12.65 0.66
CA MET A 10 15.37 -13.43 0.11
C MET A 10 14.89 -14.45 -0.92
N VAL A 11 13.77 -15.14 -0.65
CA VAL A 11 13.14 -16.06 -1.60
C VAL A 11 12.71 -15.30 -2.86
N LEU A 12 12.06 -14.14 -2.70
CA LEU A 12 11.64 -13.32 -3.83
C LEU A 12 12.83 -12.83 -4.67
N ALA A 13 13.94 -12.45 -4.03
CA ALA A 13 15.17 -12.07 -4.72
C ALA A 13 15.74 -13.23 -5.54
N ILE A 14 15.77 -14.45 -4.98
CA ILE A 14 16.21 -15.65 -5.71
C ILE A 14 15.31 -15.89 -6.92
N VAL A 15 13.98 -15.85 -6.75
CA VAL A 15 13.02 -16.03 -7.85
C VAL A 15 13.23 -14.99 -8.94
N ALA A 16 13.40 -13.72 -8.58
CA ALA A 16 13.67 -12.64 -9.52
C ALA A 16 14.99 -12.87 -10.28
N ILE A 17 16.04 -13.33 -9.60
CA ILE A 17 17.32 -13.68 -10.22
C ILE A 17 17.15 -14.85 -11.20
N PHE A 18 16.33 -15.87 -10.89
CA PHE A 18 16.07 -16.97 -11.82
C PHE A 18 15.28 -16.54 -13.05
N VAL A 19 14.29 -15.67 -12.89
CA VAL A 19 13.42 -15.22 -13.98
C VAL A 19 14.16 -14.25 -14.91
N PHE A 20 14.83 -13.25 -14.34
CA PHE A 20 15.46 -12.19 -15.12
C PHE A 20 16.95 -12.45 -15.40
N GLY A 21 17.63 -13.19 -14.52
CA GLY A 21 19.08 -13.36 -14.51
C GLY A 21 19.78 -12.36 -13.56
N PRO A 22 20.85 -12.77 -12.86
CA PRO A 22 21.57 -11.92 -11.89
C PRO A 22 22.18 -10.68 -12.54
N ASP A 23 22.57 -10.77 -13.82
CA ASP A 23 23.19 -9.65 -14.54
C ASP A 23 22.16 -8.64 -15.08
N ARG A 24 20.94 -9.09 -15.37
CA ARG A 24 19.87 -8.25 -15.95
C ARG A 24 19.05 -7.54 -14.89
N LEU A 25 18.85 -8.15 -13.74
CA LEU A 25 18.10 -7.56 -12.62
C LEU A 25 18.60 -6.15 -12.24
N PRO A 26 19.90 -5.89 -12.02
CA PRO A 26 20.39 -4.55 -11.72
C PRO A 26 20.19 -3.56 -12.88
N GLU A 27 20.24 -4.04 -14.12
CA GLU A 27 20.00 -3.22 -15.31
C GLU A 27 18.52 -2.77 -15.39
N VAL A 28 17.58 -3.70 -15.19
CA VAL A 28 16.13 -3.42 -15.13
C VAL A 28 15.78 -2.49 -13.98
N ALA A 29 16.33 -2.75 -12.78
CA ALA A 29 16.11 -1.89 -11.61
C ALA A 29 16.59 -0.46 -11.86
N ARG A 30 17.75 -0.28 -12.50
CA ARG A 30 18.27 1.05 -12.88
C ARG A 30 17.36 1.75 -13.88
N GLN A 31 16.82 1.03 -14.86
CA GLN A 31 15.88 1.60 -15.83
C GLN A 31 14.58 2.06 -15.15
N ALA A 32 13.99 1.20 -14.31
CA ALA A 32 12.80 1.55 -13.53
C ALA A 32 13.05 2.76 -12.61
N ALA A 33 14.20 2.81 -11.94
CA ALA A 33 14.56 3.94 -11.08
C ALA A 33 14.71 5.25 -11.87
N LYS A 34 15.32 5.19 -13.06
CA LYS A 34 15.42 6.35 -13.97
C LYS A 34 14.04 6.83 -14.40
N LEU A 35 13.17 5.92 -14.83
CA LEU A 35 11.80 6.25 -15.22
C LEU A 35 11.03 6.90 -14.06
N LEU A 36 11.11 6.34 -12.86
CA LEU A 36 10.46 6.88 -11.68
C LEU A 36 11.01 8.26 -11.31
N ARG A 37 12.33 8.46 -11.42
CA ARG A 37 12.96 9.76 -11.15
C ARG A 37 12.51 10.80 -12.18
N SER A 38 12.51 10.45 -13.46
CA SER A 38 12.05 11.31 -14.53
C SER A 38 10.58 11.69 -14.35
N ALA A 39 9.71 10.71 -14.08
CA ALA A 39 8.30 10.94 -13.80
C ALA A 39 8.11 11.91 -12.63
N ARG A 40 8.83 11.71 -11.51
CA ARG A 40 8.79 12.61 -10.36
C ARG A 40 9.20 14.04 -10.73
N THR A 41 10.25 14.20 -11.52
CA THR A 41 10.70 15.52 -11.98
C THR A 41 9.65 16.17 -12.89
N THR A 42 9.11 15.45 -13.87
CA THR A 42 8.08 15.96 -14.78
C THR A 42 6.81 16.38 -14.03
N LEU A 43 6.34 15.55 -13.09
CA LEU A 43 5.17 15.85 -12.25
C LEU A 43 5.42 17.08 -11.37
N SER A 44 6.62 17.19 -10.78
CA SER A 44 7.00 18.36 -9.96
C SER A 44 7.04 19.64 -10.78
N SER A 45 7.60 19.60 -11.99
CA SER A 45 7.65 20.75 -12.89
C SER A 45 6.27 21.16 -13.38
N ALA A 46 5.40 20.21 -13.71
CA ALA A 46 4.01 20.49 -14.09
C ALA A 46 3.23 21.12 -12.93
N ARG A 47 3.42 20.60 -11.70
CA ARG A 47 2.83 21.19 -10.49
C ARG A 47 3.31 22.63 -10.29
N SER A 48 4.60 22.89 -10.44
CA SER A 48 5.18 24.24 -10.31
C SER A 48 4.53 25.23 -11.28
N GLN A 49 4.43 24.85 -12.57
CA GLN A 49 3.81 25.69 -13.60
C GLN A 49 2.34 25.98 -13.28
N LEU A 50 1.58 24.98 -12.83
CA LEU A 50 0.19 25.14 -12.46
C LEU A 50 0.01 26.03 -11.22
N SER A 51 0.92 25.93 -10.24
CA SER A 51 0.95 26.79 -9.06
C SER A 51 1.32 28.24 -9.40
N ASP A 52 2.22 28.45 -10.36
CA ASP A 52 2.64 29.78 -10.82
C ASP A 52 1.51 30.49 -11.61
N GLU A 53 0.72 29.76 -12.40
CA GLU A 53 -0.35 30.32 -13.23
C GLU A 53 -1.69 30.53 -12.49
N LEU A 54 -2.05 29.64 -11.56
CA LEU A 54 -3.32 29.73 -10.83
C LEU A 54 -3.22 30.49 -9.50
N GLY A 55 -2.01 30.89 -9.09
CA GLY A 55 -1.75 31.64 -7.87
C GLY A 55 -1.78 30.79 -6.59
N PRO A 56 -1.29 31.36 -5.47
CA PRO A 56 -1.11 30.64 -4.19
C PRO A 56 -2.40 30.09 -3.57
N GLU A 57 -3.58 30.50 -4.06
CA GLU A 57 -4.90 30.02 -3.64
C GLU A 57 -5.07 28.49 -3.85
N PHE A 58 -4.41 27.89 -4.85
CA PHE A 58 -4.39 26.43 -5.07
C PHE A 58 -3.19 25.72 -4.44
N SER A 59 -2.17 26.47 -4.00
CA SER A 59 -1.00 25.91 -3.33
C SER A 59 -1.30 25.43 -1.90
N ASN A 60 -2.48 25.76 -1.37
CA ASN A 60 -2.94 25.38 -0.02
C ASN A 60 -4.02 24.28 -0.04
N MET A 61 -4.54 23.88 -1.20
CA MET A 61 -5.44 22.73 -1.33
C MET A 61 -4.59 21.44 -1.36
N ASP A 62 -4.22 21.00 -0.16
CA ASP A 62 -3.93 19.60 0.16
C ASP A 62 -2.69 18.95 -0.48
N LEU A 63 -1.61 19.72 -0.68
CA LEU A 63 -0.37 19.20 -1.26
C LEU A 63 0.40 18.22 -0.35
N SER A 64 0.12 18.24 0.96
CA SER A 64 0.84 17.50 2.01
C SER A 64 0.23 16.13 2.34
N ASP A 65 -1.07 15.93 2.05
CA ASP A 65 -1.74 14.63 2.20
C ASP A 65 -1.50 13.71 0.98
N LEU A 66 -1.08 14.30 -0.16
CA LEU A 66 -0.61 13.60 -1.38
C LEU A 66 0.82 13.03 -1.29
N ASN A 67 1.35 12.77 -0.09
CA ASN A 67 2.62 12.04 0.00
C ASN A 67 2.36 10.63 -0.57
N PRO A 68 3.08 10.15 -1.60
CA PRO A 68 2.75 8.89 -2.28
C PRO A 68 2.71 7.71 -1.29
N ARG A 69 3.47 7.79 -0.20
CA ARG A 69 3.43 6.81 0.88
C ARG A 69 2.17 6.89 1.75
N SER A 70 1.62 8.09 2.02
CA SER A 70 0.34 8.25 2.72
C SER A 70 -0.85 7.96 1.81
N LEU A 71 -0.79 8.32 0.52
CA LEU A 71 -1.79 7.97 -0.48
C LEU A 71 -1.89 6.46 -0.73
N VAL A 72 -0.75 5.80 -0.95
CA VAL A 72 -0.72 4.32 -1.07
C VAL A 72 -1.19 3.69 0.22
N LYS A 73 -0.80 4.21 1.38
CA LYS A 73 -1.30 3.72 2.67
C LYS A 73 -2.83 3.89 2.78
N LYS A 74 -3.36 5.04 2.41
CA LYS A 74 -4.80 5.38 2.53
C LYS A 74 -5.67 4.75 1.45
N HIS A 75 -5.13 4.35 0.30
CA HIS A 75 -5.89 3.66 -0.75
C HIS A 75 -5.63 2.16 -0.80
N LEU A 76 -4.41 1.67 -0.55
CA LEU A 76 -4.14 0.24 -0.51
C LEU A 76 -4.44 -0.40 0.85
N LEU A 77 -4.29 0.29 2.00
CA LEU A 77 -4.66 -0.35 3.29
C LEU A 77 -6.16 -0.26 3.55
N ASP A 78 -6.83 0.82 3.16
CA ASP A 78 -8.28 0.99 3.30
C ASP A 78 -9.03 -0.08 2.50
N ASP A 79 -8.60 -0.34 1.25
CA ASP A 79 -9.13 -1.44 0.41
C ASP A 79 -8.84 -2.85 0.98
N LEU A 80 -7.73 -3.04 1.72
CA LEU A 80 -7.36 -4.33 2.33
C LEU A 80 -8.04 -4.58 3.68
N ASP A 81 -8.36 -3.52 4.42
CA ASP A 81 -9.06 -3.60 5.71
C ASP A 81 -10.58 -3.78 5.50
N ASP A 82 -11.16 -3.24 4.41
CA ASP A 82 -12.58 -3.42 4.04
C ASP A 82 -12.93 -4.84 3.54
N GLU A 83 -11.95 -5.68 3.19
CA GLU A 83 -12.16 -7.11 2.84
C GLU A 83 -12.29 -8.04 4.07
N THR A 84 -12.46 -7.51 5.28
CA THR A 84 -13.00 -8.31 6.38
C THR A 84 -14.52 -8.09 6.44
N PRO A 85 -15.35 -8.94 5.81
CA PRO A 85 -16.77 -8.91 6.10
C PRO A 85 -16.90 -9.12 7.59
N ALA A 86 -17.43 -8.13 8.31
CA ALA A 86 -17.79 -8.25 9.70
C ALA A 86 -18.76 -9.43 9.79
N ARG A 87 -18.22 -10.62 10.13
CA ARG A 87 -19.02 -11.81 10.36
C ARG A 87 -19.98 -11.45 11.49
N PRO A 88 -21.30 -11.40 11.25
CA PRO A 88 -22.23 -11.14 12.31
C PRO A 88 -22.12 -12.31 13.29
N GLY A 89 -21.56 -12.06 14.48
CA GLY A 89 -21.53 -13.05 15.55
C GLY A 89 -20.21 -13.25 16.30
N HIS A 90 -19.14 -12.48 16.05
CA HIS A 90 -17.95 -12.53 16.91
C HIS A 90 -17.72 -11.18 17.59
N ARG A 91 -18.72 -10.77 18.39
CA ARG A 91 -18.44 -9.84 19.48
C ARG A 91 -17.74 -10.65 20.57
N PRO A 92 -16.62 -10.18 21.16
CA PRO A 92 -16.07 -10.82 22.34
C PRO A 92 -17.14 -10.81 23.44
N LEU A 93 -17.44 -12.00 23.97
CA LEU A 93 -18.43 -12.19 25.03
C LEU A 93 -18.07 -11.29 26.21
N ALA A 94 -19.05 -10.58 26.76
CA ALA A 94 -18.80 -9.81 27.98
C ALA A 94 -18.46 -10.76 29.13
N GLU A 95 -17.68 -10.29 30.10
CA GLU A 95 -17.27 -11.12 31.24
C GLU A 95 -18.52 -11.57 32.02
N GLY A 96 -18.82 -12.88 31.97
CA GLY A 96 -20.03 -13.49 32.55
C GLY A 96 -21.16 -13.80 31.56
N GLU A 97 -21.00 -13.50 30.26
CA GLU A 97 -21.93 -13.88 29.21
C GLU A 97 -21.65 -15.33 28.78
N LEU A 98 -22.62 -16.23 29.01
CA LEU A 98 -22.52 -17.63 28.61
C LEU A 98 -22.70 -17.73 27.09
N ALA A 99 -21.84 -18.54 26.46
CA ALA A 99 -21.95 -18.81 25.04
C ALA A 99 -23.33 -19.44 24.75
N PRO A 100 -24.01 -19.05 23.65
CA PRO A 100 -25.26 -19.68 23.25
C PRO A 100 -25.03 -21.20 23.11
N TYR A 101 -25.71 -21.99 23.94
CA TYR A 101 -25.69 -23.44 23.85
C TYR A 101 -27.01 -23.89 23.23
N ASP A 102 -26.93 -24.78 22.23
CA ASP A 102 -28.09 -25.35 21.55
C ASP A 102 -28.56 -26.59 22.31
N GLU A 103 -29.74 -26.49 22.93
CA GLU A 103 -30.33 -27.54 23.77
C GLU A 103 -30.88 -28.71 22.92
N ASP A 104 -31.08 -28.50 21.61
CA ASP A 104 -31.63 -29.48 20.69
C ASP A 104 -30.55 -30.39 20.07
N ALA A 105 -29.27 -30.18 20.41
CA ALA A 105 -28.17 -31.07 20.04
C ALA A 105 -28.15 -32.33 20.93
N THR A 106 -28.99 -33.32 20.62
CA THR A 106 -28.96 -34.70 21.19
C THR A 106 -28.85 -35.76 20.11
#